data_AF-A0A0Q1A613-F1
#
_entry.id   AF-A0A0Q1A613-F1
#
_cell.length_a   1.000
_cell.length_b   1.000
_cell.length_c   1.000
_cell.angle_alpha   90.00
_cell.angle_beta   90.00
_cell.angle_gamma   90.00
#
_symmetry.space_group_name_H-M   'P 1'
#
loop_
_entity.id
_entity.type
_entity.pdbx_description
1 polymer ?
#
loop_
_entity_poly.entity_id
_entity_poly.type
_entity_poly.pdbx_seq_one_letter_code
_entity_poly.pdbx_strand_id
1 'polypeptide(L)'
;MQREYRDLFAERDTTGEEEGWCPFLARSGDDKTLVCIIYPDSTRFCRSFRCCVLRITDRKGAYVGSVKGRRDLVTSDRDLHGVWERVIAPKPGHSEKEWHEIVRKELDREGYNVIVYD
;
A
#
# COMPACT_ATOMS: atom_id res chain seq x y z
N MET A 1 27.56 -0.56 13.11
CA MET A 1 26.27 -1.21 12.81
C MET A 1 25.71 -0.57 11.56
N GLN A 2 25.65 -1.29 10.44
CA GLN A 2 24.93 -0.81 9.25
C GLN A 2 23.42 -0.97 9.51
N ARG A 3 22.62 0.00 9.08
CA ARG A 3 21.15 -0.08 9.13
C ARG A 3 20.66 -0.90 7.94
N GLU A 4 19.71 -1.80 8.18
CA GLU A 4 19.19 -2.79 7.22
C GLU A 4 18.75 -2.19 5.88
N TYR A 5 18.22 -0.96 5.87
CA TYR A 5 17.68 -0.30 4.67
C TYR A 5 18.48 0.93 4.23
N ARG A 6 19.74 1.03 4.63
CA ARG A 6 20.60 2.19 4.30
C ARG A 6 20.74 2.37 2.80
N ASP A 7 20.94 1.29 2.07
CA ASP A 7 21.20 1.33 0.62
C ASP A 7 19.90 1.66 -0.13
N LEU A 8 18.76 1.08 0.30
CA LEU A 8 17.44 1.44 -0.23
C LEU A 8 17.08 2.93 -0.04
N PHE A 9 17.54 3.56 1.04
CA PHE A 9 17.36 5.01 1.22
C PHE A 9 18.24 5.82 0.26
N ALA A 10 19.50 5.40 0.07
CA ALA A 10 20.45 6.11 -0.78
C ALA A 10 20.14 5.97 -2.27
N GLU A 11 19.61 4.82 -2.67
CA GLU A 11 19.26 4.46 -4.06
C GLU A 11 17.81 4.79 -4.41
N ARG A 12 17.03 5.34 -3.47
CA ARG A 12 15.64 5.71 -3.70
C ARG A 12 15.56 6.79 -4.79
N ASP A 13 15.00 6.40 -5.92
CA ASP A 13 14.55 7.34 -6.93
C ASP A 13 13.21 7.96 -6.50
N THR A 14 13.23 9.26 -6.21
CA THR A 14 12.04 10.05 -5.84
C THR A 14 11.41 10.75 -7.04
N THR A 15 12.08 10.67 -8.19
CA THR A 15 11.70 11.38 -9.40
C THR A 15 10.50 10.67 -10.01
N GLY A 16 9.32 11.31 -9.93
CA GLY A 16 8.04 10.72 -10.34
C GLY A 16 7.16 10.23 -9.19
N GLU A 17 7.54 10.50 -7.92
CA GLU A 17 6.66 10.26 -6.78
C GLU A 17 5.39 11.16 -6.88
N GLU A 18 4.23 10.54 -7.11
CA GLU A 18 2.93 11.23 -7.19
C GLU A 18 2.47 11.78 -5.82
N GLU A 19 1.51 12.71 -5.86
CA GLU A 19 0.92 13.32 -4.66
C GLU A 19 0.39 12.24 -3.69
N GLY A 20 0.84 12.27 -2.42
CA GLY A 20 0.49 11.27 -1.41
C GLY A 20 1.44 10.05 -1.33
N TRP A 21 2.59 10.07 -2.02
CA TRP A 21 3.66 9.10 -1.81
C TRP A 21 4.32 9.26 -0.43
N CYS A 22 4.65 8.14 0.24
CA CYS A 22 5.36 8.15 1.51
C CYS A 22 6.88 8.24 1.23
N PRO A 23 7.61 9.21 1.79
CA PRO A 23 9.04 9.36 1.52
C PRO A 23 9.90 8.24 2.14
N PHE A 24 9.31 7.39 2.99
CA PHE A 24 10.02 6.26 3.59
C PHE A 24 9.67 4.93 2.93
N LEU A 25 9.13 4.99 1.73
CA LEU A 25 8.72 3.84 0.96
C LEU A 25 9.79 3.50 -0.07
N ALA A 26 10.27 2.25 -0.06
CA ALA A 26 11.20 1.77 -1.08
C ALA A 26 10.69 0.45 -1.67
N ARG A 27 11.01 0.20 -2.94
CA ARG A 27 10.78 -1.11 -3.56
C ARG A 27 11.76 -2.11 -2.97
N SER A 28 11.24 -3.22 -2.48
CA SER A 28 12.05 -4.41 -2.26
C SER A 28 12.44 -4.97 -3.62
N GLY A 29 13.56 -5.68 -3.72
CA GLY A 29 14.13 -6.15 -5.00
C GLY A 29 13.23 -7.09 -5.83
N ASP A 30 11.99 -7.36 -5.42
CA ASP A 30 10.99 -8.17 -6.12
C ASP A 30 9.93 -7.35 -6.89
N ASP A 31 10.01 -6.01 -6.88
CA ASP A 31 9.08 -5.01 -7.47
C ASP A 31 7.61 -5.08 -7.03
N LYS A 32 7.21 -6.16 -6.37
CA LYS A 32 5.85 -6.49 -5.93
C LYS A 32 5.61 -6.10 -4.48
N THR A 33 6.67 -5.89 -3.73
CA THR A 33 6.62 -5.56 -2.31
C THR A 33 7.29 -4.21 -2.08
N LEU A 34 6.60 -3.35 -1.33
CA LEU A 34 7.15 -2.09 -0.86
C LEU A 34 7.44 -2.21 0.63
N VAL A 35 8.61 -1.75 1.06
CA VAL A 35 9.05 -1.79 2.46
C VAL A 35 9.16 -0.38 3.02
N CYS A 36 8.79 -0.23 4.29
CA CYS A 36 9.00 1.01 5.03
C CYS A 36 10.42 1.03 5.62
N ILE A 37 11.32 1.80 5.02
CA ILE A 37 12.75 1.81 5.36
C ILE A 37 13.07 2.39 6.75
N ILE A 38 12.09 3.01 7.40
CA ILE A 38 12.20 3.48 8.79
C ILE A 38 11.41 2.61 9.77
N TYR A 39 10.71 1.57 9.31
CA TYR A 39 9.85 0.75 10.17
C TYR A 39 10.57 0.18 11.40
N PRO A 40 11.82 -0.33 11.30
CA PRO A 40 12.59 -0.81 12.46
C PRO A 40 12.87 0.28 13.49
N ASP A 41 12.98 1.54 13.05
CA ASP A 41 13.24 2.71 13.89
C ASP A 41 11.94 3.48 14.23
N SER A 42 10.79 3.04 13.72
CA SER A 42 9.53 3.77 13.84
C SER A 42 8.97 3.68 15.26
N THR A 43 8.32 4.77 15.70
CA THR A 43 7.68 4.83 17.01
C THR A 43 6.54 3.82 17.10
N ARG A 44 6.18 3.40 18.32
CA ARG A 44 5.06 2.46 18.54
C ARG A 44 3.76 2.91 17.85
N PHE A 45 3.54 4.21 17.72
CA PHE A 45 2.38 4.76 17.01
C PHE A 45 2.39 4.36 15.52
N CYS A 46 3.49 4.56 14.81
CA CYS A 46 3.62 4.16 13.40
C CYS A 46 3.55 2.63 13.20
N ARG A 47 4.00 1.84 14.17
CA ARG A 47 3.85 0.37 14.14
C ARG A 47 2.40 -0.10 14.36
N SER A 48 1.63 0.67 15.13
CA SER A 48 0.23 0.36 15.42
C SER A 48 -0.73 0.89 14.35
N PHE A 49 -0.36 2.00 13.71
CA PHE A 49 -1.10 2.65 12.64
C PHE A 49 -0.27 2.56 11.36
N ARG A 50 -0.40 1.44 10.63
CA ARG A 50 0.29 1.25 9.36
C ARG A 50 -0.12 2.38 8.40
N CYS A 51 0.80 3.30 8.16
CA CYS A 51 0.55 4.52 7.39
C CYS A 51 0.20 4.25 5.93
N CYS A 52 0.57 3.06 5.44
CA CYS A 52 0.12 2.49 4.17
C CYS A 52 0.12 0.95 4.28
N VAL A 53 -1.01 0.32 3.94
CA VAL A 53 -1.23 -1.14 3.99
C VAL A 53 -1.28 -1.75 2.58
N LEU A 54 -1.83 -1.00 1.62
CA LEU A 54 -1.64 -1.26 0.19
C LEU A 54 -1.83 0.00 -0.65
N ARG A 55 -1.26 0.00 -1.86
CA ARG A 55 -1.49 0.99 -2.92
C ARG A 55 -2.31 0.38 -4.04
N ILE A 56 -3.15 1.21 -4.65
CA ILE A 56 -4.06 0.85 -5.72
C ILE A 56 -3.75 1.74 -6.92
N THR A 57 -3.54 1.11 -8.06
CA THR A 57 -3.35 1.79 -9.35
C THR A 57 -4.40 1.33 -10.35
N ASP A 58 -4.68 2.15 -11.36
CA ASP A 58 -5.52 1.75 -12.49
C ASP A 58 -4.78 0.76 -13.43
N ARG A 59 -5.44 0.33 -14.52
CA ARG A 59 -4.81 -0.54 -15.53
C ARG A 59 -3.61 0.09 -16.24
N LYS A 60 -3.50 1.41 -16.23
CA LYS A 60 -2.39 2.15 -16.85
C LYS A 60 -1.24 2.38 -15.86
N GLY A 61 -1.41 1.97 -14.60
CA GLY A 61 -0.42 2.13 -13.54
C GLY A 61 -0.51 3.46 -12.80
N ALA A 62 -1.50 4.33 -13.10
CA ALA A 62 -1.68 5.59 -12.41
C ALA A 62 -2.25 5.34 -11.00
N TYR A 63 -1.75 6.06 -9.99
CA TYR A 63 -2.24 5.92 -8.64
C TYR A 63 -3.66 6.47 -8.50
N VAL A 64 -4.54 5.66 -7.91
CA VAL A 64 -5.95 6.02 -7.69
C VAL A 64 -6.35 5.98 -6.22
N GLY A 65 -5.58 5.29 -5.37
CA GLY A 65 -5.88 5.26 -3.94
C GLY A 65 -4.93 4.39 -3.13
N SER A 66 -5.04 4.49 -1.82
CA SER A 66 -4.29 3.65 -0.87
C SER A 66 -5.19 3.23 0.28
N VAL A 67 -4.78 2.18 0.98
CA VAL A 67 -5.42 1.77 2.23
C VAL A 67 -4.48 2.04 3.38
N LYS A 68 -5.01 2.59 4.47
CA LYS A 68 -4.27 2.95 5.68
C LYS A 68 -4.88 2.27 6.91
N GLY A 69 -4.12 2.25 8.00
CA GLY A 69 -4.63 1.85 9.32
C GLY A 69 -5.24 0.46 9.32
N ARG A 70 -6.49 0.34 9.80
CA ARG A 70 -7.21 -0.93 9.93
C ARG A 70 -8.10 -1.24 8.72
N ARG A 71 -7.59 -0.96 7.51
CA ARG A 71 -8.27 -1.16 6.22
C ARG A 71 -9.14 0.03 5.76
N ASP A 72 -8.72 1.24 6.11
CA ASP A 72 -9.40 2.47 5.70
C ASP A 72 -8.94 2.90 4.30
N LEU A 73 -9.87 2.95 3.34
CA LEU A 73 -9.57 3.43 1.99
C LEU A 73 -9.42 4.96 1.96
N VAL A 74 -8.36 5.42 1.31
CA VAL A 74 -8.11 6.82 0.98
C VAL A 74 -8.02 6.94 -0.54
N THR A 75 -9.04 7.54 -1.14
CA THR A 75 -9.15 7.73 -2.59
C THR A 75 -9.92 9.01 -2.92
N SER A 76 -9.57 9.66 -4.03
CA SER A 76 -10.41 10.67 -4.70
C SER A 76 -11.16 10.09 -5.91
N ASP A 77 -10.81 8.88 -6.33
CA ASP A 77 -11.50 8.12 -7.37
C ASP A 77 -12.84 7.60 -6.82
N ARG A 78 -13.93 8.10 -7.41
CA ARG A 78 -15.31 7.76 -7.02
C ARG A 78 -15.70 6.34 -7.43
N ASP A 79 -15.16 5.83 -8.53
CA ASP A 79 -15.45 4.48 -9.02
C ASP A 79 -14.78 3.47 -8.09
N LEU A 80 -13.52 3.71 -7.72
CA LEU A 80 -12.81 2.91 -6.73
C LEU A 80 -13.54 2.93 -5.39
N HIS A 81 -14.02 4.10 -4.94
CA HIS A 81 -14.80 4.19 -3.72
C HIS A 81 -16.08 3.35 -3.80
N GLY A 82 -16.83 3.43 -4.90
CA GLY A 82 -18.04 2.63 -5.11
C GLY A 82 -17.76 1.11 -5.15
N VAL A 83 -16.69 0.69 -5.80
CA VAL A 83 -16.23 -0.72 -5.79
C VAL A 83 -15.89 -1.17 -4.37
N TRP A 84 -15.18 -0.33 -3.62
CA TRP A 84 -14.76 -0.64 -2.26
C TRP A 84 -15.94 -0.92 -1.32
N GLU A 85 -16.89 0.01 -1.28
CA GLU A 85 -18.10 -0.11 -0.43
C GLU A 85 -18.94 -1.34 -0.82
N ARG A 86 -19.01 -1.66 -2.12
CA ARG A 86 -19.79 -2.79 -2.62
C ARG A 86 -19.14 -4.14 -2.39
N VAL A 87 -17.81 -4.23 -2.53
CA VAL A 87 -17.11 -5.53 -2.66
C VAL A 87 -16.18 -5.82 -1.48
N ILE A 88 -15.46 -4.81 -1.00
CA ILE A 88 -14.39 -4.99 -0.01
C ILE A 88 -14.90 -4.75 1.43
N ALA A 89 -15.57 -3.62 1.67
CA ALA A 89 -16.09 -3.25 2.98
C ALA A 89 -16.98 -4.33 3.64
N PRO A 90 -17.82 -5.09 2.90
CA PRO A 90 -18.67 -6.15 3.48
C PRO A 90 -17.92 -7.42 3.92
N LYS A 91 -16.58 -7.48 3.81
CA LYS A 91 -15.77 -8.67 4.15
C LYS A 91 -14.88 -8.49 5.41
N PRO A 92 -15.43 -8.10 6.59
CA PRO A 92 -14.64 -8.00 7.82
C PRO A 92 -14.55 -9.38 8.51
N GLY A 93 -13.38 -10.01 8.53
CA GLY A 93 -13.22 -11.29 9.26
C GLY A 93 -12.01 -12.13 8.93
N HIS A 94 -11.22 -11.72 7.94
CA HIS A 94 -10.05 -12.46 7.48
C HIS A 94 -8.77 -12.07 8.22
N SER A 95 -7.82 -13.02 8.32
CA SER A 95 -6.44 -12.69 8.67
C SER A 95 -5.89 -11.64 7.69
N GLU A 96 -4.80 -10.97 8.07
CA GLU A 96 -4.23 -9.90 7.23
C GLU A 96 -3.84 -10.41 5.83
N LYS A 97 -3.18 -11.58 5.78
CA LYS A 97 -2.77 -12.21 4.51
C LYS A 97 -3.97 -12.58 3.63
N GLU A 98 -4.98 -13.24 4.20
CA GLU A 98 -6.20 -13.59 3.47
C GLU A 98 -6.93 -12.34 2.98
N TRP A 99 -6.95 -11.28 3.80
CA TRP A 99 -7.56 -10.02 3.42
C TRP A 99 -6.81 -9.37 2.24
N HIS A 100 -5.47 -9.35 2.24
CA HIS A 100 -4.68 -8.87 1.11
C HIS A 100 -4.97 -9.67 -0.18
N GLU A 101 -5.09 -11.00 -0.08
CA GLU A 101 -5.41 -11.84 -1.23
C GLU A 101 -6.80 -11.57 -1.79
N ILE A 102 -7.80 -11.36 -0.92
CA ILE A 102 -9.16 -10.98 -1.31
C ILE A 102 -9.15 -9.61 -2.00
N VAL A 103 -8.55 -8.60 -1.38
CA VAL A 103 -8.50 -7.25 -1.96
C VAL A 103 -7.84 -7.27 -3.33
N ARG A 104 -6.69 -7.93 -3.46
CA ARG A 104 -5.99 -8.06 -4.74
C ARG A 104 -6.87 -8.73 -5.79
N LYS A 105 -7.52 -9.83 -5.45
CA LYS A 105 -8.37 -10.59 -6.37
C LYS A 105 -9.62 -9.81 -6.81
N GLU A 106 -10.30 -9.15 -5.88
CA GLU A 106 -11.53 -8.43 -6.20
C GLU A 106 -11.25 -7.12 -6.95
N LEU A 107 -10.18 -6.40 -6.59
CA LEU A 107 -9.79 -5.18 -7.31
C LEU A 107 -9.22 -5.48 -8.70
N ASP A 108 -8.49 -6.58 -8.88
CA ASP A 108 -8.02 -7.03 -10.21
C ASP A 108 -9.17 -7.27 -11.19
N ARG A 109 -10.26 -7.89 -10.73
CA ARG A 109 -11.48 -8.11 -11.53
C ARG A 109 -12.14 -6.82 -11.98
N GLU A 110 -12.07 -5.79 -11.14
CA GLU A 110 -12.63 -4.46 -11.40
C GLU A 110 -11.64 -3.58 -12.20
N GLY A 111 -10.44 -4.10 -12.50
CA GLY A 111 -9.45 -3.43 -13.35
C GLY A 111 -8.44 -2.57 -12.58
N TYR A 112 -8.26 -2.79 -11.30
CA TYR A 112 -7.25 -2.12 -10.49
C TYR A 112 -6.12 -3.07 -10.12
N ASN A 113 -4.90 -2.56 -10.04
CA ASN A 113 -3.75 -3.30 -9.54
C ASN A 113 -3.49 -2.94 -8.07
N VAL A 114 -3.01 -3.90 -7.29
CA VAL A 114 -2.74 -3.74 -5.86
C VAL A 114 -1.28 -4.09 -5.56
N ILE A 115 -0.60 -3.18 -4.87
CA ILE A 115 0.75 -3.40 -4.34
C ILE A 115 0.66 -3.41 -2.81
N VAL A 116 1.11 -4.49 -2.19
CA VAL A 116 0.99 -4.72 -0.73
C VAL A 116 2.27 -4.27 -0.02
N TYR A 117 2.12 -3.77 1.20
CA TYR A 117 3.22 -3.46 2.10
C TYR A 117 3.41 -4.55 3.15
N ASP A 118 4.67 -4.93 3.38
CA ASP A 118 5.09 -5.80 4.49
C ASP A 118 5.72 -4.98 5.62
#